data_AF-A0AAE1XCC2-F1
#
_entry.id   AF-A0AAE1XCC2-F1
#
_cell.length_a   1.000
_cell.length_b   1.000
_cell.length_c   1.000
_cell.angle_alpha   90.00
_cell.angle_beta   90.00
_cell.angle_gamma   90.00
#
_symmetry.space_group_name_H-M   'P 1'
#
loop_
_entity.id
_entity.type
_entity.pdbx_description
1 polymer ?
#
loop_
_entity_poly.entity_id
_entity_poly.type
_entity_poly.pdbx_seq_one_letter_code
_entity_poly.pdbx_strand_id
1 'polypeptide(L)'
;MNIWGRKIYFADYIRSGFEALSIVLSATFPHFLSDSYNCCLFLDMCSLLVSSAKDLALHGRTSKAESCTSKQQSYWLTDLDILSGPYFLNDRIIELYFSYLTSCYPSEDILLIPPSIAFWIKECPDISSLKDFVKPLHLPRRKLIIFPINDNADVSMAEGGSHWSLLAFERNANVFVHHDSSGGINSAHAKRVYRAVISYTASDAKYVECSSTPRQENGYDCGLYVTAIARVICEWYQNDGPKGTDDLWFAAIKEQITPSHVSKMRNDILELVRSLMSKQ
;
A
#
# COMPACT_ATOMS: atom_id res chain seq x y z
N MET A 1 -1.49 27.75 -28.25
CA MET A 1 -2.81 28.25 -27.82
C MET A 1 -3.48 27.09 -27.10
N ASN A 2 -3.75 27.30 -25.81
CA ASN A 2 -4.10 26.28 -24.80
C ASN A 2 -5.49 25.69 -25.02
N ILE A 3 -5.62 24.36 -24.88
CA ILE A 3 -6.89 23.72 -24.53
C ILE A 3 -6.62 22.68 -23.44
N TRP A 4 -7.31 22.89 -22.32
CA TRP A 4 -7.21 22.20 -21.05
C TRP A 4 -7.71 20.74 -21.13
N GLY A 5 -6.82 19.75 -21.05
CA GLY A 5 -7.21 18.33 -21.21
C GLY A 5 -6.57 17.31 -20.27
N ARG A 6 -5.81 17.69 -19.24
CA ARG A 6 -5.06 16.70 -18.41
C ARG A 6 -4.95 17.06 -16.92
N LYS A 7 -6.06 17.34 -16.23
CA LYS A 7 -6.07 17.52 -14.76
C LYS A 7 -7.06 16.63 -13.99
N ILE A 8 -7.93 15.89 -14.68
CA ILE A 8 -9.07 15.22 -14.02
C ILE A 8 -8.69 13.85 -13.42
N TYR A 9 -7.81 13.07 -14.07
CA TYR A 9 -7.50 11.71 -13.63
C TYR A 9 -6.71 11.60 -12.31
N PHE A 10 -5.88 12.58 -11.98
CA PHE A 10 -5.07 12.56 -10.74
C PHE A 10 -5.91 12.84 -9.48
N ALA A 11 -6.91 13.72 -9.59
CA ALA A 11 -7.82 14.01 -8.48
C ALA A 11 -8.72 12.80 -8.17
N ASP A 12 -9.17 12.07 -9.19
CA ASP A 12 -10.01 10.87 -9.02
C ASP A 12 -9.20 9.68 -8.45
N TYR A 13 -7.92 9.54 -8.81
CA TYR A 13 -7.02 8.52 -8.25
C TYR A 13 -6.70 8.76 -6.78
N ILE A 14 -6.38 10.01 -6.41
CA ILE A 14 -6.21 10.44 -5.01
C ILE A 14 -7.52 10.26 -4.24
N ARG A 15 -8.64 10.70 -4.80
CA ARG A 15 -9.96 10.60 -4.14
C ARG A 15 -10.37 9.15 -3.88
N SER A 16 -10.11 8.23 -4.81
CA SER A 16 -10.40 6.80 -4.62
C SER A 16 -9.61 6.19 -3.47
N GLY A 17 -8.31 6.53 -3.34
CA GLY A 17 -7.48 6.06 -2.22
C GLY A 17 -7.88 6.68 -0.87
N PHE A 18 -8.22 7.97 -0.85
CA PHE A 18 -8.67 8.66 0.36
C PHE A 18 -10.05 8.21 0.85
N GLU A 19 -11.00 7.94 -0.05
CA GLU A 19 -12.33 7.41 0.32
C GLU A 19 -12.23 5.95 0.80
N ALA A 20 -11.36 5.12 0.20
CA ALA A 20 -11.08 3.77 0.68
C ALA A 20 -10.46 3.78 2.10
N LEU A 21 -9.49 4.66 2.35
CA LEU A 21 -8.87 4.83 3.67
C LEU A 21 -9.87 5.34 4.72
N SER A 22 -10.77 6.26 4.34
CA SER A 22 -11.83 6.77 5.21
C SER A 22 -12.85 5.69 5.59
N ILE A 23 -13.20 4.80 4.67
CA ILE A 23 -14.16 3.71 4.91
C ILE A 23 -13.55 2.64 5.82
N VAL A 24 -12.28 2.27 5.58
CA VAL A 24 -11.56 1.26 6.39
C VAL A 24 -11.30 1.77 7.81
N LEU A 25 -10.90 3.03 7.98
CA LEU A 25 -10.67 3.60 9.32
C LEU A 25 -11.96 3.76 10.12
N SER A 26 -13.07 4.14 9.47
CA SER A 26 -14.38 4.26 10.12
C SER A 26 -14.96 2.91 10.55
N ALA A 27 -14.67 1.84 9.81
CA ALA A 27 -15.13 0.49 10.12
C ALA A 27 -14.28 -0.24 11.17
N THR A 28 -12.99 0.12 11.31
CA THR A 28 -12.04 -0.63 12.14
C THR A 28 -11.84 -0.02 13.53
N PHE A 29 -12.05 1.29 13.71
CA PHE A 29 -11.86 1.97 15.01
C PHE A 29 -13.01 2.93 15.38
N PRO A 30 -14.15 2.43 15.89
CA PRO A 30 -15.24 3.30 16.38
C PRO A 30 -14.81 4.20 17.57
N HIS A 31 -13.73 3.86 18.26
CA HIS A 31 -13.17 4.64 19.38
C HIS A 31 -11.98 5.54 19.01
N PHE A 32 -11.51 5.57 17.75
CA PHE A 32 -10.46 6.53 17.34
C PHE A 32 -10.91 8.00 17.48
N LEU A 33 -12.23 8.22 17.53
CA LEU A 33 -12.88 9.51 17.71
C LEU A 33 -12.98 9.96 19.18
N SER A 34 -12.56 9.14 20.17
CA SER A 34 -12.63 9.53 21.59
C SER A 34 -11.38 10.24 22.10
N ASP A 35 -10.27 10.22 21.36
CA ASP A 35 -9.05 10.94 21.74
C ASP A 35 -8.98 12.32 21.08
N SER A 36 -9.23 13.35 21.88
CA SER A 36 -9.37 14.76 21.47
C SER A 36 -8.16 15.31 20.69
N TYR A 37 -6.97 14.73 20.84
CA TYR A 37 -5.75 15.16 20.12
C TYR A 37 -5.64 14.59 18.70
N ASN A 38 -6.07 13.35 18.46
CA ASN A 38 -6.05 12.73 17.13
C ASN A 38 -7.23 13.18 16.26
N CYS A 39 -8.35 13.53 16.90
CA CYS A 39 -9.53 14.07 16.23
C CYS A 39 -9.26 15.45 15.62
N CYS A 40 -8.52 16.34 16.30
CA CYS A 40 -8.19 17.66 15.77
C CYS A 40 -7.21 17.62 14.60
N LEU A 41 -6.17 16.78 14.63
CA LEU A 41 -5.23 16.64 13.51
C LEU A 41 -5.88 16.04 12.26
N PHE A 42 -6.77 15.05 12.43
CA PHE A 42 -7.54 14.46 11.33
C PHE A 42 -8.61 15.43 10.80
N LEU A 43 -9.33 16.15 11.68
CA LEU A 43 -10.30 17.18 11.28
C LEU A 43 -9.64 18.42 10.67
N ASP A 44 -8.41 18.78 11.03
CA ASP A 44 -7.67 19.88 10.40
C ASP A 44 -7.14 19.48 9.02
N MET A 45 -6.69 18.23 8.86
CA MET A 45 -6.30 17.69 7.56
C MET A 45 -7.51 17.53 6.63
N CYS A 46 -8.66 17.08 7.17
CA CYS A 46 -9.92 17.02 6.46
C CYS A 46 -10.53 18.41 6.23
N SER A 47 -10.42 19.39 7.14
CA SER A 47 -11.04 20.72 7.01
C SER A 47 -10.27 21.63 6.05
N LEU A 48 -8.94 21.54 6.00
CA LEU A 48 -8.13 22.24 4.99
C LEU A 48 -8.37 21.69 3.58
N LEU A 49 -8.62 20.38 3.43
CA LEU A 49 -8.94 19.75 2.14
C LEU A 49 -10.42 19.91 1.75
N VAL A 50 -11.34 19.92 2.72
CA VAL A 50 -12.76 20.21 2.51
C VAL A 50 -12.98 21.70 2.23
N SER A 51 -12.16 22.62 2.76
CA SER A 51 -12.25 24.04 2.39
C SER A 51 -11.95 24.27 0.91
N SER A 52 -11.00 23.53 0.32
CA SER A 52 -10.72 23.60 -1.12
C SER A 52 -11.82 22.94 -1.97
N ALA A 53 -12.63 22.04 -1.41
CA ALA A 53 -13.72 21.33 -2.09
C ALA A 53 -15.12 21.94 -1.84
N LYS A 54 -15.27 22.77 -0.80
CA LYS A 54 -16.52 23.45 -0.45
C LYS A 54 -16.82 24.64 -1.36
N ASP A 55 -15.79 25.29 -1.92
CA ASP A 55 -15.99 26.40 -2.86
C ASP A 55 -16.57 25.96 -4.23
N LEU A 56 -16.64 24.66 -4.50
CA LEU A 56 -17.18 24.09 -5.74
C LEU A 56 -18.53 23.38 -5.59
N ALA A 57 -19.15 23.38 -4.41
CA ALA A 57 -20.34 22.57 -4.17
C ALA A 57 -21.38 23.21 -3.26
N LEU A 58 -21.78 24.43 -3.60
CA LEU A 58 -23.14 24.88 -3.30
C LEU A 58 -24.00 24.58 -4.52
N HIS A 59 -24.85 23.53 -4.39
CA HIS A 59 -26.08 23.19 -5.13
C HIS A 59 -26.14 21.71 -5.58
N GLY A 60 -26.90 20.90 -4.82
CA GLY A 60 -27.47 19.61 -5.26
C GLY A 60 -26.74 18.33 -4.82
N ARG A 61 -26.99 17.83 -3.61
CA ARG A 61 -26.43 16.54 -3.11
C ARG A 61 -27.43 15.75 -2.28
N THR A 62 -28.08 14.76 -2.88
CA THR A 62 -28.60 13.55 -2.20
C THR A 62 -28.52 12.34 -3.13
N SER A 63 -29.13 12.40 -4.32
CA SER A 63 -29.17 11.28 -5.29
C SER A 63 -27.80 10.84 -5.86
N LYS A 64 -26.82 11.75 -5.90
CA LYS A 64 -25.48 11.48 -6.46
C LYS A 64 -24.59 10.68 -5.51
N ALA A 65 -24.83 10.77 -4.19
CA ALA A 65 -24.06 10.05 -3.18
C ALA A 65 -24.46 8.56 -3.14
N GLU A 66 -25.77 8.26 -3.12
CA GLU A 66 -26.29 6.89 -3.13
C GLU A 66 -25.89 6.12 -4.40
N SER A 67 -25.92 6.79 -5.56
CA SER A 67 -25.45 6.20 -6.83
C SER A 67 -23.93 5.95 -6.85
N CYS A 68 -23.14 6.68 -6.06
CA CYS A 68 -21.70 6.47 -5.96
C CYS A 68 -21.41 5.24 -5.09
N THR A 69 -22.10 5.13 -3.95
CA THR A 69 -21.98 4.00 -3.02
C THR A 69 -22.36 2.67 -3.68
N SER A 70 -23.47 2.63 -4.44
CA SER A 70 -23.89 1.41 -5.13
C SER A 70 -22.92 0.99 -6.25
N LYS A 71 -22.35 1.96 -6.99
CA LYS A 71 -21.30 1.69 -7.98
C LYS A 71 -20.03 1.17 -7.32
N GLN A 72 -19.60 1.79 -6.22
CA GLN A 72 -18.41 1.36 -5.50
C GLN A 72 -18.58 -0.04 -4.91
N GLN A 73 -19.76 -0.36 -4.36
CA GLN A 73 -20.10 -1.72 -3.92
C GLN A 73 -20.06 -2.73 -5.07
N SER A 74 -20.50 -2.36 -6.28
CA SER A 74 -20.41 -3.23 -7.46
C SER A 74 -18.96 -3.51 -7.91
N TYR A 75 -18.08 -2.51 -7.83
CA TYR A 75 -16.65 -2.69 -8.13
C TYR A 75 -15.95 -3.57 -7.08
N TRP A 76 -16.28 -3.41 -5.79
CA TRP A 76 -15.76 -4.28 -4.74
C TRP A 76 -16.17 -5.74 -4.91
N LEU A 77 -17.40 -6.00 -5.37
CA LEU A 77 -17.85 -7.36 -5.66
C LEU A 77 -17.03 -7.99 -6.81
N THR A 78 -16.72 -7.25 -7.86
CA THR A 78 -15.84 -7.72 -8.94
C THR A 78 -14.39 -7.90 -8.49
N ASP A 79 -13.91 -7.08 -7.54
CA ASP A 79 -12.56 -7.24 -6.97
C ASP A 79 -12.45 -8.54 -6.14
N LEU A 80 -13.54 -9.00 -5.52
CA LEU A 80 -13.55 -10.27 -4.77
C LEU A 80 -13.51 -11.49 -5.69
N ASP A 81 -14.02 -11.37 -6.92
CA ASP A 81 -13.95 -12.46 -7.90
C ASP A 81 -12.49 -12.79 -8.27
N ILE A 82 -11.57 -11.82 -8.18
CA ILE A 82 -10.12 -12.03 -8.38
C ILE A 82 -9.56 -13.04 -7.38
N LEU A 83 -10.11 -13.10 -6.16
CA LEU A 83 -9.68 -14.06 -5.14
C LEU A 83 -10.20 -15.48 -5.40
N SER A 84 -11.19 -15.65 -6.27
CA SER A 84 -11.83 -16.95 -6.54
C SER A 84 -11.12 -17.80 -7.60
N GLY A 85 -10.03 -17.32 -8.19
CA GLY A 85 -9.35 -18.01 -9.30
C GLY A 85 -7.90 -17.57 -9.52
N PRO A 86 -7.27 -18.01 -10.63
CA PRO A 86 -5.87 -17.75 -10.97
C PRO A 86 -5.67 -16.34 -11.54
N TYR A 87 -6.10 -15.32 -10.80
CA TYR A 87 -6.06 -13.92 -11.21
C TYR A 87 -5.00 -13.13 -10.42
N PHE A 88 -4.39 -12.15 -11.07
CA PHE A 88 -3.50 -11.21 -10.40
C PHE A 88 -4.26 -10.41 -9.35
N LEU A 89 -3.67 -10.26 -8.15
CA LEU A 89 -4.20 -9.27 -7.22
C LEU A 89 -4.03 -7.87 -7.81
N ASN A 90 -5.05 -7.03 -7.66
CA ASN A 90 -4.98 -5.62 -7.98
C ASN A 90 -4.51 -4.79 -6.77
N ASP A 91 -4.33 -3.50 -6.99
CA ASP A 91 -3.93 -2.54 -5.98
C ASP A 91 -4.90 -2.49 -4.80
N ARG A 92 -6.21 -2.52 -5.03
CA ARG A 92 -7.23 -2.44 -3.98
C ARG A 92 -7.15 -3.58 -2.99
N ILE A 93 -6.95 -4.82 -3.45
CA ILE A 93 -6.82 -5.98 -2.56
C ILE A 93 -5.52 -5.89 -1.75
N ILE A 94 -4.41 -5.46 -2.36
CA ILE A 94 -3.13 -5.26 -1.66
C ILE A 94 -3.27 -4.13 -0.61
N GLU A 95 -3.92 -3.03 -0.97
CA GLU A 95 -4.17 -1.89 -0.07
C GLU A 95 -5.07 -2.26 1.11
N LEU A 96 -6.13 -3.04 0.86
CA LEU A 96 -6.99 -3.57 1.90
C LEU A 96 -6.19 -4.45 2.86
N TYR A 97 -5.37 -5.36 2.33
CA TYR A 97 -4.57 -6.25 3.17
C TYR A 97 -3.50 -5.49 3.96
N PHE A 98 -2.85 -4.49 3.37
CA PHE A 98 -1.88 -3.64 4.07
C PHE A 98 -2.53 -2.82 5.18
N SER A 99 -3.76 -2.34 4.96
CA SER A 99 -4.56 -1.68 5.99
C SER A 99 -4.92 -2.64 7.13
N TYR A 100 -5.29 -3.88 6.80
CA TYR A 100 -5.50 -4.93 7.79
C TYR A 100 -4.24 -5.21 8.61
N LEU A 101 -3.08 -5.41 7.97
CA LEU A 101 -1.81 -5.61 8.69
C LEU A 101 -1.49 -4.42 9.60
N THR A 102 -1.72 -3.18 9.15
CA THR A 102 -1.53 -1.98 9.99
C THR A 102 -2.40 -2.04 11.26
N SER A 103 -3.62 -2.58 11.16
CA SER A 103 -4.48 -2.78 12.33
C SER A 103 -4.02 -3.92 13.26
N CYS A 104 -3.38 -4.95 12.71
CA CYS A 104 -2.84 -6.09 13.47
C CYS A 104 -1.52 -5.76 14.18
N TYR A 105 -0.70 -4.90 13.59
CA TYR A 105 0.61 -4.48 14.13
C TYR A 105 0.65 -2.95 14.31
N PRO A 106 -0.18 -2.38 15.21
CA PRO A 106 -0.27 -0.94 15.38
C PRO A 106 1.06 -0.39 15.94
N SER A 107 1.80 0.34 15.10
CA SER A 107 3.08 0.93 15.46
C SER A 107 3.40 2.14 14.59
N GLU A 108 3.82 3.24 15.22
CA GLU A 108 4.30 4.43 14.51
C GLU A 108 5.61 4.17 13.74
N ASP A 109 6.36 3.15 14.15
CA ASP A 109 7.62 2.76 13.52
C ASP A 109 7.42 2.04 12.18
N ILE A 110 6.28 1.38 11.99
CA ILE A 110 5.95 0.58 10.80
C ILE A 110 5.11 1.44 9.86
N LEU A 111 5.49 1.45 8.58
CA LEU A 111 4.71 2.09 7.52
C LEU A 111 4.56 1.16 6.33
N LEU A 112 3.34 0.69 6.09
CA LEU A 112 2.95 0.01 4.86
C LEU A 112 2.44 1.06 3.87
N ILE A 113 3.15 1.24 2.76
CA ILE A 113 2.83 2.25 1.75
C ILE A 113 1.71 1.72 0.84
N PRO A 114 0.61 2.46 0.63
CA PRO A 114 -0.41 2.05 -0.33
C PRO A 114 0.16 1.94 -1.76
N PRO A 115 -0.33 1.02 -2.60
CA PRO A 115 0.17 0.84 -3.96
C PRO A 115 0.14 2.11 -4.82
N SER A 116 -0.90 2.92 -4.67
CA SER A 116 -1.05 4.21 -5.35
C SER A 116 0.06 5.21 -4.99
N ILE A 117 0.44 5.26 -3.71
CA ILE A 117 1.51 6.10 -3.18
C ILE A 117 2.87 5.59 -3.65
N ALA A 118 3.10 4.28 -3.63
CA ALA A 118 4.33 3.67 -4.13
C ALA A 118 4.52 3.90 -5.64
N PHE A 119 3.45 3.75 -6.42
CA PHE A 119 3.45 4.07 -7.85
C PHE A 119 3.79 5.53 -8.12
N TRP A 120 3.16 6.46 -7.38
CA TRP A 120 3.46 7.88 -7.52
C TRP A 120 4.91 8.21 -7.15
N ILE A 121 5.44 7.66 -6.04
CA ILE A 121 6.84 7.82 -5.66
C ILE A 121 7.77 7.35 -6.78
N LYS A 122 7.45 6.23 -7.44
CA LYS A 122 8.24 5.65 -8.52
C LYS A 122 8.25 6.51 -9.79
N GLU A 123 7.10 7.05 -10.17
CA GLU A 123 6.89 7.73 -11.47
C GLU A 123 6.86 9.27 -11.36
N CYS A 124 7.05 9.85 -10.17
CA CYS A 124 7.06 11.31 -9.99
C CYS A 124 8.21 11.95 -10.79
N PRO A 125 7.92 12.83 -11.77
CA PRO A 125 8.96 13.40 -12.64
C PRO A 125 9.74 14.54 -11.98
N ASP A 126 9.23 15.11 -10.89
CA ASP A 126 9.80 16.28 -10.23
C ASP A 126 10.10 15.99 -8.74
N ILE A 127 11.37 16.15 -8.39
CA ILE A 127 11.89 15.96 -7.02
C ILE A 127 11.25 16.94 -6.04
N SER A 128 10.94 18.18 -6.48
CA SER A 128 10.35 19.18 -5.59
C SER A 128 8.91 18.79 -5.20
N SER A 129 8.12 18.35 -6.18
CA SER A 129 6.78 17.79 -5.99
C SER A 129 6.80 16.52 -5.14
N LEU A 130 7.81 15.66 -5.32
CA LEU A 130 7.98 14.45 -4.51
C LEU A 130 8.20 14.80 -3.04
N LYS A 131 9.03 15.79 -2.72
CA LYS A 131 9.35 16.20 -1.34
C LYS A 131 8.12 16.55 -0.53
N ASP A 132 7.25 17.41 -1.08
CA ASP A 132 6.04 17.84 -0.39
C ASP A 132 5.05 16.69 -0.25
N PHE A 133 5.01 15.78 -1.23
CA PHE A 133 4.16 14.59 -1.19
C PHE A 133 4.61 13.53 -0.17
N VAL A 134 5.91 13.30 -0.01
CA VAL A 134 6.42 12.30 0.95
C VAL A 134 6.49 12.82 2.38
N LYS A 135 6.42 14.14 2.59
CA LYS A 135 6.50 14.77 3.90
C LYS A 135 5.47 14.21 4.91
N PRO A 136 4.18 14.01 4.57
CA PRO A 136 3.19 13.42 5.48
C PRO A 136 3.45 11.96 5.84
N LEU A 137 4.28 11.24 5.07
CA LEU A 137 4.62 9.84 5.37
C LEU A 137 5.58 9.72 6.57
N HIS A 138 6.23 10.82 6.95
CA HIS A 138 7.19 10.87 8.06
C HIS A 138 8.32 9.83 7.93
N LEU A 139 8.79 9.56 6.71
CA LEU A 139 9.83 8.57 6.40
C LEU A 139 11.09 8.66 7.29
N PRO A 140 11.57 9.85 7.72
CA PRO A 140 12.73 9.94 8.63
C PRO A 140 12.52 9.28 10.01
N ARG A 141 11.26 9.13 10.45
CA ARG A 141 10.91 8.56 11.77
C ARG A 141 10.56 7.09 11.73
N ARG A 142 10.19 6.55 10.56
CA ARG A 142 9.82 5.14 10.40
C ARG A 142 11.04 4.25 10.49
N LYS A 143 10.96 3.15 11.24
CA LYS A 143 12.04 2.15 11.34
C LYS A 143 11.85 1.00 10.35
N LEU A 144 10.60 0.69 10.00
CA LEU A 144 10.24 -0.29 8.99
C LEU A 144 9.32 0.35 7.96
N ILE A 145 9.67 0.29 6.67
CA ILE A 145 8.83 0.81 5.59
C ILE A 145 8.68 -0.23 4.49
N ILE A 146 7.46 -0.57 4.12
CA ILE A 146 7.16 -1.60 3.12
C ILE A 146 6.48 -0.94 1.92
N PHE A 147 7.08 -1.07 0.75
CA PHE A 147 6.57 -0.59 -0.53
C PHE A 147 6.13 -1.79 -1.39
N PRO A 148 4.88 -1.85 -1.84
CA PRO A 148 4.48 -2.74 -2.91
C PRO A 148 4.96 -2.13 -4.24
N ILE A 149 5.66 -2.91 -5.04
CA ILE A 149 6.27 -2.46 -6.30
C ILE A 149 5.51 -3.11 -7.44
N ASN A 150 5.07 -2.30 -8.39
CA ASN A 150 4.46 -2.74 -9.64
C ASN A 150 5.34 -2.29 -10.82
N ASP A 151 5.36 -3.08 -11.89
CA ASP A 151 6.14 -2.82 -13.10
C ASP A 151 5.48 -1.84 -14.09
N ASN A 152 4.24 -1.39 -13.84
CA ASN A 152 3.54 -0.41 -14.68
C ASN A 152 4.37 0.87 -14.84
N ALA A 153 4.76 1.21 -16.07
CA ALA A 153 5.47 2.44 -16.38
C ALA A 153 4.59 3.50 -17.06
N ASP A 154 3.32 3.18 -17.35
CA ASP A 154 2.41 4.08 -18.03
C ASP A 154 1.42 4.71 -17.05
N VAL A 155 1.67 5.98 -16.72
CA VAL A 155 0.82 6.80 -15.85
C VAL A 155 -0.57 7.09 -16.42
N SER A 156 -0.80 6.81 -17.70
CA SER A 156 -2.10 6.97 -18.36
C SER A 156 -2.93 5.68 -18.40
N MET A 157 -2.31 4.53 -18.09
CA MET A 157 -3.00 3.24 -18.04
C MET A 157 -3.37 2.88 -16.60
N ALA A 158 -4.65 3.01 -16.29
CA ALA A 158 -5.22 2.40 -15.09
C ALA A 158 -5.09 0.87 -15.17
N GLU A 159 -4.90 0.23 -14.02
CA GLU A 159 -4.75 -1.23 -13.90
C GLU A 159 -3.61 -1.81 -14.77
N GLY A 160 -2.64 -0.97 -15.14
CA GLY A 160 -1.47 -1.40 -15.87
C GLY A 160 -0.48 -2.18 -14.99
N GLY A 161 0.53 -2.75 -15.64
CA GLY A 161 1.50 -3.63 -14.99
C GLY A 161 1.12 -5.10 -15.06
N SER A 162 2.11 -5.96 -14.94
CA SER A 162 2.01 -7.40 -15.07
C SER A 162 2.61 -8.16 -13.89
N HIS A 163 3.30 -7.46 -12.98
CA HIS A 163 4.00 -8.11 -11.89
C HIS A 163 4.08 -7.26 -10.63
N TRP A 164 3.96 -7.93 -9.48
CA TRP A 164 4.11 -7.34 -8.15
C TRP A 164 5.33 -7.90 -7.43
N SER A 165 6.03 -7.03 -6.72
CA SER A 165 7.11 -7.39 -5.79
C SER A 165 7.09 -6.46 -4.58
N LEU A 166 7.99 -6.65 -3.62
CA LEU A 166 8.01 -5.89 -2.36
C LEU A 166 9.40 -5.32 -2.09
N LEU A 167 9.48 -4.06 -1.68
CA LEU A 167 10.71 -3.42 -1.20
C LEU A 167 10.51 -3.04 0.28
N ALA A 168 11.35 -3.55 1.16
CA ALA A 168 11.31 -3.24 2.60
C ALA A 168 12.56 -2.48 3.03
N PHE A 169 12.38 -1.37 3.74
CA PHE A 169 13.46 -0.65 4.42
C PHE A 169 13.46 -0.99 5.90
N GLU A 170 14.61 -1.36 6.43
CA GLU A 170 14.86 -1.50 7.87
C GLU A 170 15.96 -0.52 8.28
N ARG A 171 15.63 0.35 9.24
CA ARG A 171 16.45 1.50 9.59
C ARG A 171 17.71 1.14 10.37
N ASN A 172 17.63 0.18 11.28
CA ASN A 172 18.76 -0.14 12.16
C ASN A 172 19.88 -0.88 11.41
N ALA A 173 19.53 -1.77 10.50
CA ALA A 173 20.40 -2.42 9.55
C ALA A 173 20.78 -1.52 8.35
N ASN A 174 20.13 -0.35 8.24
CA ASN A 174 20.34 0.65 7.19
C ASN A 174 20.30 0.04 5.77
N VAL A 175 19.23 -0.71 5.50
CA VAL A 175 19.12 -1.51 4.27
C VAL A 175 17.71 -1.49 3.69
N PHE A 176 17.65 -1.44 2.37
CA PHE A 176 16.49 -1.74 1.55
C PHE A 176 16.66 -3.13 0.96
N VAL A 177 15.72 -4.02 1.24
CA VAL A 177 15.70 -5.37 0.71
C VAL A 177 14.53 -5.53 -0.25
N HIS A 178 14.82 -5.89 -1.49
CA HIS A 178 13.83 -6.20 -2.50
C HIS A 178 13.55 -7.71 -2.51
N HIS A 179 12.27 -8.06 -2.42
CA HIS A 179 11.75 -9.41 -2.52
C HIS A 179 10.89 -9.55 -3.76
N ASP A 180 11.28 -10.47 -4.65
CA ASP A 180 10.58 -10.73 -5.90
C ASP A 180 10.46 -12.24 -6.12
N SER A 181 9.22 -12.76 -6.05
CA SER A 181 8.89 -14.17 -6.24
C SER A 181 9.15 -14.68 -7.67
N SER A 182 9.32 -13.76 -8.64
CA SER A 182 9.68 -14.04 -10.03
C SER A 182 11.15 -13.78 -10.36
N GLY A 183 11.99 -13.33 -9.42
CA GLY A 183 13.46 -13.35 -9.58
C GLY A 183 14.11 -12.08 -10.03
N GLY A 184 13.71 -10.98 -9.41
CA GLY A 184 14.28 -9.67 -9.69
C GLY A 184 13.86 -9.13 -11.06
N ILE A 185 12.80 -9.67 -11.69
CA ILE A 185 12.21 -9.08 -12.89
C ILE A 185 11.82 -7.62 -12.60
N ASN A 186 11.35 -7.35 -11.37
CA ASN A 186 10.96 -6.01 -10.93
C ASN A 186 12.11 -5.18 -10.34
N SER A 187 13.37 -5.65 -10.38
CA SER A 187 14.52 -5.00 -9.72
C SER A 187 14.73 -3.55 -10.20
N ALA A 188 14.49 -3.28 -11.49
CA ALA A 188 14.59 -1.92 -12.03
C ALA A 188 13.57 -0.96 -11.42
N HIS A 189 12.33 -1.41 -11.21
CA HIS A 189 11.24 -0.61 -10.63
C HIS A 189 11.46 -0.42 -9.12
N ALA A 190 11.91 -1.45 -8.42
CA ALA A 190 12.28 -1.34 -7.00
C ALA A 190 13.44 -0.36 -6.79
N LYS A 191 14.46 -0.39 -7.66
CA LYS A 191 15.57 0.57 -7.62
C LYS A 191 15.14 2.00 -7.89
N ARG A 192 14.09 2.23 -8.71
CA ARG A 192 13.51 3.57 -8.89
C ARG A 192 12.91 4.09 -7.60
N VAL A 193 12.07 3.30 -6.92
CA VAL A 193 11.50 3.67 -5.61
C VAL A 193 12.60 3.92 -4.58
N TYR A 194 13.57 3.00 -4.46
CA TYR A 194 14.73 3.16 -3.58
C TYR A 194 15.46 4.50 -3.78
N ARG A 195 15.80 4.84 -5.03
CA ARG A 195 16.48 6.11 -5.35
C ARG A 195 15.63 7.33 -5.03
N ALA A 196 14.31 7.23 -5.20
CA ALA A 196 13.38 8.31 -4.91
C ALA A 196 13.26 8.59 -3.40
N VAL A 197 13.37 7.56 -2.55
CA VAL A 197 13.10 7.69 -1.11
C VAL A 197 14.34 7.74 -0.21
N ILE A 198 15.51 7.29 -0.67
CA ILE A 198 16.71 7.13 0.17
C ILE A 198 17.12 8.43 0.89
N SER A 199 17.03 9.58 0.23
CA SER A 199 17.35 10.88 0.83
C SER A 199 16.40 11.29 1.95
N TYR A 200 15.24 10.65 2.06
CA TYR A 200 14.22 10.90 3.09
C TYR A 200 14.19 9.84 4.18
N THR A 201 14.89 8.71 4.01
CA THR A 201 14.98 7.65 5.02
C THR A 201 16.32 7.70 5.74
N ALA A 202 17.38 7.23 5.08
CA ALA A 202 18.76 7.21 5.53
C ALA A 202 19.66 7.26 4.28
N SER A 203 20.41 8.35 4.13
CA SER A 203 21.04 8.75 2.87
C SER A 203 22.10 7.78 2.33
N ASP A 204 22.56 6.84 3.15
CA ASP A 204 23.61 5.87 2.86
C ASP A 204 23.11 4.41 2.97
N ALA A 205 21.80 4.20 3.10
CA ALA A 205 21.22 2.86 3.18
C ALA A 205 21.59 2.02 1.96
N LYS A 206 21.89 0.74 2.16
CA LYS A 206 22.25 -0.18 1.06
C LYS A 206 21.01 -0.73 0.38
N TYR A 207 21.08 -0.97 -0.93
CA TYR A 207 20.08 -1.76 -1.65
C TYR A 207 20.54 -3.21 -1.79
N VAL A 208 19.67 -4.16 -1.47
CA VAL A 208 19.91 -5.61 -1.56
C VAL A 208 18.77 -6.26 -2.32
N GLU A 209 19.11 -7.07 -3.33
CA GLU A 209 18.18 -7.99 -3.98
C GLU A 209 18.19 -9.31 -3.20
N CYS A 210 17.06 -9.72 -2.63
CA CYS A 210 17.01 -10.92 -1.80
C CYS A 210 16.94 -12.19 -2.65
N SER A 211 18.08 -12.84 -2.81
CA SER A 211 18.20 -14.11 -3.57
C SER A 211 17.48 -15.29 -2.92
N SER A 212 17.16 -15.22 -1.62
CA SER A 212 16.46 -16.27 -0.88
C SER A 212 14.94 -16.08 -0.84
N THR A 213 14.40 -15.14 -1.62
CA THR A 213 12.94 -14.96 -1.71
C THR A 213 12.28 -16.23 -2.25
N PRO A 214 11.25 -16.77 -1.58
CA PRO A 214 10.48 -17.91 -2.08
C PRO A 214 9.93 -17.66 -3.47
N ARG A 215 10.08 -18.67 -4.34
CA ARG A 215 9.70 -18.60 -5.75
C ARG A 215 8.23 -18.92 -5.93
N GLN A 216 7.55 -18.14 -6.76
CA GLN A 216 6.23 -18.56 -7.27
C GLN A 216 6.38 -19.68 -8.30
N GLU A 217 5.44 -20.62 -8.30
CA GLU A 217 5.38 -21.74 -9.25
C GLU A 217 4.38 -21.51 -10.39
N ASN A 218 3.63 -20.41 -10.32
CA ASN A 218 2.62 -20.01 -11.31
C ASN A 218 2.83 -18.55 -11.76
N GLY A 219 1.97 -18.05 -12.66
CA GLY A 219 2.09 -16.72 -13.24
C GLY A 219 1.34 -15.60 -12.53
N TYR A 220 0.52 -15.88 -11.50
CA TYR A 220 -0.53 -14.95 -11.04
C TYR A 220 -0.51 -14.66 -9.53
N ASP A 221 0.26 -15.43 -8.74
CA ASP A 221 0.30 -15.28 -7.27
C ASP A 221 1.30 -14.23 -6.76
N CYS A 222 2.01 -13.50 -7.63
CA CYS A 222 3.00 -12.49 -7.23
C CYS A 222 2.46 -11.49 -6.17
N GLY A 223 1.22 -11.03 -6.32
CA GLY A 223 0.58 -10.14 -5.35
C GLY A 223 0.33 -10.80 -3.99
N LEU A 224 0.08 -12.11 -3.93
CA LEU A 224 -0.04 -12.84 -2.67
C LEU A 224 1.32 -13.04 -1.99
N TYR A 225 2.40 -13.23 -2.77
CA TYR A 225 3.74 -13.23 -2.19
C TYR A 225 4.05 -11.87 -1.54
N VAL A 226 3.66 -10.75 -2.17
CA VAL A 226 3.79 -9.41 -1.57
C VAL A 226 3.06 -9.33 -0.22
N THR A 227 1.80 -9.76 -0.14
CA THR A 227 1.03 -9.69 1.11
C THR A 227 1.54 -10.67 2.17
N ALA A 228 1.93 -11.88 1.78
CA ALA A 228 2.54 -12.87 2.67
C ALA A 228 3.85 -12.39 3.29
N ILE A 229 4.73 -11.83 2.45
CA ILE A 229 6.02 -11.29 2.87
C ILE A 229 5.81 -10.10 3.80
N ALA A 230 4.91 -9.17 3.45
CA ALA A 230 4.60 -8.03 4.30
C ALA A 230 4.15 -8.47 5.71
N ARG A 231 3.26 -9.47 5.80
CA ARG A 231 2.81 -10.03 7.09
C ARG A 231 3.99 -10.56 7.91
N VAL A 232 4.83 -11.41 7.32
CA VAL A 232 5.98 -12.02 8.01
C VAL A 232 6.96 -10.94 8.49
N ILE A 233 7.21 -9.91 7.69
CA ILE A 233 8.10 -8.80 8.08
C ILE A 233 7.51 -8.02 9.26
N CYS A 234 6.20 -7.72 9.25
CA CYS A 234 5.54 -7.06 10.37
C CYS A 234 5.56 -7.90 11.65
N GLU A 235 5.29 -9.21 11.56
CA GLU A 235 5.37 -10.14 12.69
C GLU A 235 6.77 -10.23 13.28
N TRP A 236 7.78 -10.39 12.41
CA TRP A 236 9.18 -10.41 12.81
C TRP A 236 9.56 -9.12 13.55
N TYR A 237 9.16 -7.96 13.01
CA TYR A 237 9.45 -6.67 13.63
C TYR A 237 8.79 -6.51 15.01
N GLN A 238 7.56 -7.02 15.17
CA GLN A 238 6.82 -6.91 16.43
C GLN A 238 7.34 -7.85 17.52
N ASN A 239 7.74 -9.07 17.17
CA ASN A 239 8.09 -10.12 18.13
C ASN A 239 9.58 -10.14 18.47
N ASP A 240 10.42 -10.09 17.44
CA ASP A 240 11.85 -10.30 17.58
C ASP A 240 12.62 -8.99 17.39
N GLY A 241 12.14 -8.14 16.47
CA GLY A 241 12.86 -6.95 16.03
C GLY A 241 14.28 -7.27 15.55
N PRO A 242 15.05 -6.26 15.13
CA PRO A 242 16.47 -6.45 14.89
C PRO A 242 17.19 -6.67 16.21
N LYS A 243 17.66 -7.90 16.48
CA LYS A 243 18.58 -8.23 17.59
C LYS A 243 20.06 -7.94 17.24
N GLY A 244 20.33 -7.56 15.99
CA GLY A 244 21.64 -7.19 15.44
C GLY A 244 21.50 -6.74 13.98
N THR A 245 22.60 -6.36 13.32
CA THR A 245 22.59 -5.89 11.91
C THR A 245 22.33 -6.99 10.89
N ASP A 246 22.55 -8.25 11.27
CA ASP A 246 22.51 -9.40 10.37
C ASP A 246 21.26 -10.29 10.55
N ASP A 247 20.46 -9.99 11.58
CA ASP A 247 19.24 -10.74 11.92
C ASP A 247 18.03 -10.05 11.31
N LEU A 248 17.81 -10.24 10.01
CA LEU A 248 16.59 -9.80 9.31
C LEU A 248 15.60 -10.97 9.17
N TRP A 249 14.39 -10.66 8.73
CA TRP A 249 13.27 -11.60 8.54
C TRP A 249 13.48 -12.75 7.53
N PHE A 250 14.67 -12.93 6.96
CA PHE A 250 14.92 -13.88 5.85
C PHE A 250 14.63 -15.33 6.24
N ALA A 251 15.01 -15.73 7.46
CA ALA A 251 14.72 -17.07 7.97
C ALA A 251 13.22 -17.29 8.13
N ALA A 252 12.51 -16.32 8.73
CA ALA A 252 11.06 -16.37 8.92
C ALA A 252 10.31 -16.45 7.58
N ILE A 253 10.73 -15.68 6.57
CA ILE A 253 10.16 -15.77 5.21
C ILE A 253 10.35 -17.18 4.64
N LYS A 254 11.57 -17.72 4.73
CA LYS A 254 11.90 -19.03 4.15
C LYS A 254 11.12 -20.17 4.80
N GLU A 255 10.87 -20.07 6.10
CA GLU A 255 10.12 -21.07 6.86
C GLU A 255 8.61 -20.98 6.62
N GLN A 256 8.05 -19.77 6.61
CA GLN A 256 6.60 -19.58 6.60
C GLN A 256 5.99 -19.51 5.20
N ILE A 257 6.75 -19.07 4.19
CA ILE A 257 6.20 -18.80 2.86
C ILE A 257 6.56 -19.92 1.89
N THR A 258 5.58 -20.79 1.65
CA THR A 258 5.64 -21.86 0.65
C THR A 258 4.53 -21.66 -0.41
N PRO A 259 4.65 -22.24 -1.62
CA PRO A 259 3.60 -22.14 -2.63
C PRO A 259 2.23 -22.63 -2.14
N SER A 260 2.20 -23.71 -1.34
CA SER A 260 0.96 -24.24 -0.77
C SER A 260 0.34 -23.30 0.27
N HIS A 261 1.18 -22.59 1.05
CA HIS A 261 0.72 -21.56 1.97
C HIS A 261 0.13 -20.36 1.22
N VAL A 262 0.86 -19.84 0.23
CA VAL A 262 0.41 -18.70 -0.59
C VAL A 262 -0.90 -19.01 -1.32
N SER A 263 -1.06 -20.23 -1.85
CA SER A 263 -2.30 -20.64 -2.50
C SER A 263 -3.50 -20.63 -1.56
N LYS A 264 -3.33 -20.93 -0.26
CA LYS A 264 -4.42 -20.86 0.73
C LYS A 264 -4.78 -19.42 1.08
N MET A 265 -3.82 -18.50 1.03
CA MET A 265 -4.04 -17.10 1.38
C MET A 265 -5.11 -16.39 0.55
N ARG A 266 -5.41 -16.86 -0.68
CA ARG A 266 -6.56 -16.33 -1.45
C ARG A 266 -7.87 -16.49 -0.66
N ASN A 267 -8.10 -17.67 -0.11
CA ASN A 267 -9.28 -17.95 0.69
C ASN A 267 -9.24 -17.17 2.01
N ASP A 268 -8.08 -17.09 2.66
CA ASP A 268 -7.92 -16.34 3.91
C ASP A 268 -8.28 -14.85 3.72
N ILE A 269 -7.81 -14.22 2.63
CA ILE A 269 -8.13 -12.83 2.31
C ILE A 269 -9.62 -12.68 1.98
N LEU A 270 -10.20 -13.63 1.24
CA LEU A 270 -11.62 -13.61 0.89
C LEU A 270 -12.51 -13.71 2.14
N GLU A 271 -12.16 -14.61 3.07
CA GLU A 271 -12.84 -14.76 4.36
C GLU A 271 -12.68 -13.51 5.23
N LEU A 272 -11.49 -12.93 5.25
CA LEU A 272 -11.24 -11.65 5.93
C LEU A 272 -12.19 -10.57 5.39
N VAL A 273 -12.25 -10.36 4.07
CA VAL A 273 -13.13 -9.33 3.48
C VAL A 273 -14.60 -9.60 3.83
N ARG A 274 -15.06 -10.85 3.69
CA ARG A 274 -16.44 -11.22 4.07
C ARG A 274 -16.74 -10.93 5.53
N SER A 275 -15.79 -11.21 6.43
CA SER A 275 -15.94 -10.96 7.86
C SER A 275 -16.00 -9.47 8.21
N LEU A 276 -15.31 -8.61 7.43
CA LEU A 276 -15.36 -7.16 7.59
C LEU A 276 -16.69 -6.60 7.06
N MET A 277 -17.19 -7.14 5.94
CA MET A 277 -18.49 -6.75 5.37
C MET A 277 -19.66 -7.15 6.27
N SER A 278 -19.59 -8.28 6.97
CA SER A 278 -20.67 -8.73 7.87
C SER A 278 -20.77 -7.93 9.19
N LYS A 279 -19.78 -7.08 9.49
CA LYS A 279 -19.72 -6.27 10.72
C LYS A 279 -20.24 -4.83 10.52
N GLN A 280 -20.65 -4.47 9.30
CA GLN A 280 -21.36 -3.22 8.98
C GLN A 280 -22.87 -3.40 9.08
#